data_AF-A0A7V9BQ02-F1
#
_entry.id   AF-A0A7V9BQ02-F1
#
_cell.length_a   1.000
_cell.length_b   1.000
_cell.length_c   1.000
_cell.angle_alpha   90.00
_cell.angle_beta   90.00
_cell.angle_gamma   90.00
#
_symmetry.space_group_name_H-M   'P 1'
#
loop_
_entity.id
_entity.type
_entity.pdbx_description
1 polymer ?
#
loop_
_entity_poly.entity_id
_entity_poly.type
_entity_poly.pdbx_seq_one_letter_code
_entity_poly.pdbx_strand_id
1 'polypeptide(L)'
;MRISRRFLSWSGRGPEKARAGIKPFRYGEELRFSHAGKAFLAYAQKTWSLEGDGPLHSESGFWRPQPRSGLEIVVAHPFGLVEISEGSIEGRRIALASRHLVPTSTSDPVEGFTRAYDGTDGSLSYECAMASSGYSLRRHLEARLIRAGD
;
A
#
# COMPACT_ATOMS: atom_id res chain seq x y z
N MET A 1 -1.51 2.51 24.64
CA MET A 1 -0.61 2.69 23.49
C MET A 1 -0.59 4.17 23.14
N ARG A 2 0.51 4.88 23.42
CA ARG A 2 0.61 6.34 23.24
C ARG A 2 1.18 6.58 21.84
N ILE A 3 0.40 7.19 20.94
CA ILE A 3 0.82 7.40 19.55
C ILE A 3 1.41 8.82 19.44
N SER A 4 2.75 8.89 19.40
CA SER A 4 3.54 10.11 19.22
C SER A 4 3.55 10.54 17.74
N ARG A 5 3.43 11.85 17.50
CA ARG A 5 3.57 12.46 16.16
C ARG A 5 5.06 12.52 15.79
N ARG A 6 5.55 11.58 14.97
CA ARG A 6 6.85 11.71 14.28
C ARG A 6 6.70 11.42 12.79
N PHE A 7 7.47 12.15 11.98
CA PHE A 7 7.62 11.95 10.53
C PHE A 7 8.72 10.92 10.28
N LEU A 8 8.47 9.95 9.40
CA LEU A 8 9.33 8.80 9.15
C LEU A 8 9.68 8.77 7.66
N SER A 9 10.97 8.67 7.33
CA SER A 9 11.42 8.40 5.97
C SER A 9 11.78 6.93 5.81
N TRP A 10 10.93 6.17 5.12
CA TRP A 10 11.22 4.82 4.63
C TRP A 10 11.66 4.90 3.18
N SER A 11 12.27 3.84 2.62
CA SER A 11 12.55 3.77 1.19
C SER A 11 12.02 2.49 0.57
N GLY A 12 11.37 2.64 -0.58
CA GLY A 12 10.92 1.55 -1.43
C GLY A 12 11.56 1.64 -2.80
N ARG A 13 11.35 0.59 -3.59
CA ARG A 13 11.75 0.54 -4.99
C ARG A 13 10.52 0.32 -5.87
N GLY A 14 10.48 1.08 -6.95
CA GLY A 14 9.61 0.80 -8.07
C GLY A 14 10.10 -0.43 -8.84
N PRO A 15 9.35 -0.87 -9.84
CA PRO A 15 9.64 -2.11 -10.53
C PRO A 15 10.96 -2.02 -11.32
N GLU A 16 11.82 -3.04 -11.20
CA GLU A 16 13.08 -3.13 -11.98
C GLU A 16 12.83 -3.29 -13.49
N LYS A 17 11.65 -3.81 -13.87
CA LYS A 17 11.07 -3.78 -15.21
C LYS A 17 9.55 -3.86 -15.09
N ALA A 18 8.80 -2.77 -15.32
CA ALA A 18 7.35 -2.86 -15.54
C ALA A 18 6.89 -1.87 -16.60
N ARG A 19 5.96 -2.31 -17.45
CA ARG A 19 5.40 -1.58 -18.62
C ARG A 19 6.48 -1.16 -19.65
N ALA A 20 6.20 -1.26 -20.94
CA ALA A 20 7.13 -0.72 -21.94
C ALA A 20 7.27 0.80 -21.73
N GLY A 21 8.35 1.25 -21.09
CA GLY A 21 8.67 2.67 -20.89
C GLY A 21 8.86 3.16 -19.45
N ILE A 22 8.58 2.39 -18.39
CA ILE A 22 8.86 2.84 -17.00
C ILE A 22 10.26 2.36 -16.59
N LYS A 23 11.14 3.31 -16.29
CA LYS A 23 12.47 3.02 -15.74
C LYS A 23 12.38 2.66 -14.26
N PRO A 24 13.27 1.80 -13.74
CA PRO A 24 13.40 1.59 -12.30
C PRO A 24 13.57 2.92 -11.58
N PHE A 25 12.93 3.07 -10.43
CA PHE A 25 13.02 4.26 -9.59
C PHE A 25 13.02 3.89 -8.12
N ARG A 26 13.50 4.81 -7.27
CA ARG A 26 13.43 4.69 -5.81
C ARG A 26 12.59 5.82 -5.25
N TYR A 27 11.86 5.52 -4.19
CA TYR A 27 10.99 6.49 -3.54
C TYR A 27 11.14 6.39 -2.03
N GLY A 28 10.89 7.52 -1.39
CA GLY A 28 10.65 7.55 0.04
C GLY A 28 9.18 7.28 0.31
N GLU A 29 8.88 6.67 1.44
CA GLU A 29 7.51 6.34 1.83
C GLU A 29 7.28 6.63 3.31
N GLU A 30 6.04 6.90 3.68
CA GLU A 30 5.53 6.97 5.05
C GLU A 30 4.17 6.26 5.13
N LEU A 31 4.05 5.26 6.03
CA LEU A 31 2.78 4.66 6.43
C LEU A 31 2.38 5.14 7.82
N ARG A 32 1.10 5.49 7.98
CA ARG A 32 0.50 5.83 9.26
C ARG A 32 -0.74 4.99 9.50
N PHE A 33 -0.77 4.38 10.69
CA PHE A 33 -1.93 3.69 11.23
C PHE A 33 -2.37 4.38 12.52
N SER A 34 -3.67 4.57 12.67
CA SER A 34 -4.27 5.10 13.90
C SER A 34 -5.61 4.42 14.16
N HIS A 35 -6.15 4.52 15.38
CA HIS A 35 -7.45 3.95 15.72
C HIS A 35 -8.34 4.98 16.42
N ALA A 36 -9.65 4.86 16.21
CA ALA A 36 -10.66 5.69 16.87
C ALA A 36 -11.40 4.93 17.99
N GLY A 37 -10.82 3.83 18.48
CA GLY A 37 -11.42 2.99 19.53
C GLY A 37 -12.49 2.01 19.02
N LYS A 38 -12.59 1.83 17.71
CA LYS A 38 -13.47 0.87 17.03
C LYS A 38 -12.65 -0.23 16.35
N ALA A 39 -13.30 -1.27 15.86
CA ALA A 39 -12.68 -2.41 15.18
C ALA A 39 -12.19 -2.10 13.74
N PHE A 40 -11.41 -1.03 13.59
CA PHE A 40 -10.73 -0.67 12.36
C PHE A 40 -9.50 0.20 12.67
N LEU A 41 -8.56 0.23 11.73
CA LEU A 41 -7.44 1.16 11.70
C LEU A 41 -7.66 2.17 10.57
N ALA A 42 -7.52 3.46 10.86
CA ALA A 42 -7.35 4.48 9.83
C ALA A 42 -5.93 4.41 9.28
N TYR A 43 -5.82 4.41 7.97
CA TYR A 43 -4.61 4.20 7.20
C TYR A 43 -4.34 5.40 6.29
N ALA A 44 -3.10 5.86 6.25
CA ALA A 44 -2.62 6.85 5.29
C ALA A 44 -1.19 6.53 4.86
N GLN A 45 -0.93 6.68 3.56
CA GLN A 45 0.34 6.45 2.90
C GLN A 45 0.68 7.69 2.07
N LYS A 46 1.94 8.09 2.08
CA LYS A 46 2.49 9.05 1.11
C LYS A 46 3.88 8.63 0.66
N THR A 47 4.21 8.93 -0.58
CA THR A 47 5.52 8.70 -1.17
C THR A 47 6.10 10.00 -1.73
N TRP A 48 7.42 10.06 -1.86
CA TRP A 48 8.14 11.16 -2.47
C TRP A 48 9.34 10.63 -3.25
N SER A 49 9.84 11.43 -4.20
CA SER A 49 11.03 11.04 -4.97
C SER A 49 12.28 11.09 -4.09
N LEU A 50 13.17 10.10 -4.25
CA LEU A 50 14.54 10.16 -3.71
C LEU A 50 15.56 10.65 -4.75
N GLU A 51 15.14 10.78 -6.01
CA GLU A 51 16.00 11.10 -7.15
C GLU A 51 15.66 12.46 -7.77
N GLY A 52 14.63 13.12 -7.25
CA GLY A 52 14.18 14.46 -7.63
C GLY A 52 13.32 15.05 -6.52
N ASP A 53 12.69 16.18 -6.79
CA ASP A 53 11.91 16.90 -5.78
C ASP A 53 10.42 16.59 -5.88
N GLY A 54 9.80 16.34 -4.73
CA GLY A 54 8.35 16.40 -4.56
C GLY A 54 7.62 15.07 -4.29
N PRO A 55 6.31 15.16 -4.02
CA PRO A 55 5.45 14.01 -3.74
C PRO A 55 5.23 13.15 -4.99
N LEU A 56 5.03 11.85 -4.78
CA LEU A 56 4.65 10.89 -5.82
C LEU A 56 3.19 10.43 -5.59
N HIS A 57 2.98 9.18 -5.21
CA HIS A 57 1.68 8.61 -4.85
C HIS A 57 1.32 8.84 -3.38
N SER A 58 0.03 8.81 -3.09
CA SER A 58 -0.52 8.68 -1.74
C SER A 58 -1.76 7.79 -1.78
N GLU A 59 -2.17 7.27 -0.64
CA GLU A 59 -3.46 6.58 -0.52
C GLU A 59 -3.94 6.69 0.92
N SER A 60 -5.25 6.60 1.14
CA SER A 60 -5.81 6.63 2.49
C SER A 60 -7.11 5.87 2.57
N GLY A 61 -7.43 5.37 3.77
CA GLY A 61 -8.60 4.55 3.96
C GLY A 61 -8.62 3.83 5.30
N PHE A 62 -9.23 2.64 5.32
CA PHE A 62 -9.41 1.86 6.54
C PHE A 62 -9.05 0.40 6.34
N TRP A 63 -8.39 -0.17 7.35
CA TRP A 63 -8.14 -1.59 7.48
C TRP A 63 -9.07 -2.15 8.54
N ARG A 64 -9.80 -3.21 8.20
CA ARG A 64 -10.92 -3.76 8.99
C ARG A 64 -10.67 -5.26 9.22
N PRO A 65 -10.09 -5.62 10.37
CA PRO A 65 -9.95 -7.02 10.75
C PRO A 65 -11.32 -7.70 10.85
N GLN A 66 -11.40 -8.93 10.35
CA GLN A 66 -12.60 -9.76 10.34
C GLN A 66 -12.40 -11.03 11.18
N PRO A 67 -13.48 -11.72 11.58
CA PRO A 67 -13.37 -13.04 12.24
C PRO A 67 -12.55 -14.03 11.42
N ARG A 68 -12.02 -15.07 12.09
CA ARG A 68 -11.20 -16.13 11.46
C ARG A 68 -9.99 -15.58 10.68
N SER A 69 -9.34 -14.56 11.25
CA SER A 69 -8.14 -13.92 10.68
C SER A 69 -8.34 -13.27 9.30
N GLY A 70 -9.57 -12.91 8.96
CA GLY A 70 -9.84 -12.15 7.73
C GLY A 70 -9.41 -10.69 7.84
N LEU A 71 -9.18 -10.05 6.71
CA LEU A 71 -8.91 -8.62 6.61
C LEU A 71 -9.58 -8.05 5.38
N GLU A 72 -10.28 -6.93 5.56
CA GLU A 72 -10.75 -6.06 4.49
C GLU A 72 -9.96 -4.75 4.53
N ILE A 73 -9.63 -4.21 3.37
CA ILE A 73 -9.15 -2.83 3.24
C ILE A 73 -10.04 -2.07 2.27
N VAL A 74 -10.31 -0.82 2.61
CA VAL A 74 -11.04 0.13 1.76
C VAL A 74 -10.19 1.37 1.60
N VAL A 75 -9.73 1.66 0.39
CA VAL A 75 -8.69 2.65 0.12
C VAL A 75 -9.07 3.52 -1.07
N ALA A 76 -8.81 4.81 -0.97
CA ALA A 76 -8.92 5.76 -2.07
C ALA A 76 -7.52 6.19 -2.53
N HIS A 77 -7.35 6.23 -3.86
CA HIS A 77 -6.13 6.64 -4.54
C HIS A 77 -6.35 7.98 -5.28
N PRO A 78 -5.37 8.88 -5.27
CA PRO A 78 -5.46 10.21 -5.89
C PRO A 78 -5.54 10.16 -7.42
N PHE A 79 -5.16 9.02 -8.04
CA PHE A 79 -5.32 8.82 -9.48
C PHE A 79 -6.77 8.43 -9.88
N GLY A 80 -7.73 8.59 -8.97
CA GLY A 80 -9.16 8.40 -9.26
C GLY A 80 -9.62 6.95 -9.15
N LEU A 81 -9.13 6.20 -8.15
CA LEU A 81 -9.52 4.81 -7.93
C LEU A 81 -9.94 4.60 -6.47
N VAL A 82 -11.02 3.85 -6.27
CA VAL A 82 -11.34 3.23 -4.96
C VAL A 82 -11.08 1.73 -5.05
N GLU A 83 -10.31 1.22 -4.10
CA GLU A 83 -9.96 -0.18 -3.94
C GLU A 83 -10.69 -0.76 -2.72
N ILE A 84 -11.35 -1.91 -2.91
CA ILE A 84 -11.71 -2.82 -1.83
C ILE A 84 -10.92 -4.10 -2.05
N SER A 85 -10.10 -4.46 -1.08
CA SER A 85 -9.32 -5.70 -1.11
C SER A 85 -9.59 -6.54 0.13
N GLU A 86 -9.60 -7.85 -0.06
CA GLU A 86 -9.95 -8.83 0.96
C GLU A 86 -8.88 -9.93 1.02
N GLY A 87 -8.74 -10.54 2.18
CA GLY A 87 -7.80 -11.64 2.38
C GLY A 87 -7.61 -12.01 3.84
N SER A 88 -6.40 -12.41 4.19
CA SER A 88 -6.11 -13.05 5.49
C SER A 88 -4.85 -12.52 6.16
N ILE A 89 -4.81 -12.74 7.47
CA ILE A 89 -3.66 -12.51 8.34
C ILE A 89 -3.18 -13.86 8.86
N GLU A 90 -1.93 -14.21 8.58
CA GLU A 90 -1.30 -15.46 9.02
C GLU A 90 -0.02 -15.16 9.80
N GLY A 91 -0.14 -15.15 11.13
CA GLY A 91 0.94 -14.72 12.01
C GLY A 91 1.30 -13.25 11.78
N ARG A 92 2.45 -13.00 11.15
CA ARG A 92 2.91 -11.65 10.77
C ARG A 92 2.77 -11.37 9.26
N ARG A 93 2.15 -12.27 8.51
CA ARG A 93 1.92 -12.14 7.07
C ARG A 93 0.51 -11.68 6.79
N ILE A 94 0.36 -10.84 5.78
CA ILE A 94 -0.93 -10.39 5.27
C ILE A 94 -0.92 -10.59 3.77
N ALA A 95 -1.96 -11.22 3.24
CA ALA A 95 -2.17 -11.35 1.80
C ALA A 95 -3.58 -10.85 1.46
N LEU A 96 -3.67 -9.93 0.50
CA LEU A 96 -4.91 -9.29 0.07
C LEU A 96 -4.98 -9.29 -1.45
N ALA A 97 -6.18 -9.46 -1.99
CA ALA A 97 -6.49 -9.30 -3.40
C ALA A 97 -7.70 -8.38 -3.58
N SER A 98 -7.68 -7.59 -4.65
CA SER A 98 -8.76 -6.69 -4.99
C SER A 98 -10.04 -7.45 -5.25
N ARG A 99 -11.07 -7.16 -4.45
CA ARG A 99 -12.44 -7.60 -4.66
C ARG A 99 -13.21 -6.63 -5.56
N HIS A 100 -12.96 -5.33 -5.39
CA HIS A 100 -13.51 -4.26 -6.23
C HIS A 100 -12.47 -3.19 -6.51
N LEU A 101 -12.43 -2.75 -7.76
CA LEU A 101 -11.65 -1.62 -8.24
C LEU A 101 -12.62 -0.71 -8.98
N VAL A 102 -12.89 0.47 -8.43
CA VAL A 102 -13.89 1.40 -8.94
C VAL A 102 -13.21 2.68 -9.41
N PRO A 103 -12.93 2.81 -10.72
CA PRO A 103 -12.29 3.99 -11.27
C PRO A 103 -13.29 5.15 -11.44
N THR A 104 -12.80 6.38 -11.37
CA THR A 104 -13.49 7.56 -11.91
C THR A 104 -13.42 7.55 -13.44
N SER A 105 -14.21 8.40 -14.10
CA SER A 105 -14.30 8.46 -15.57
C SER A 105 -12.99 8.79 -16.29
N THR A 106 -12.00 9.33 -15.58
CA THR A 106 -10.70 9.76 -16.13
C THR A 106 -9.52 8.93 -15.63
N SER A 107 -9.77 7.91 -14.80
CA SER A 107 -8.71 7.07 -14.26
C SER A 107 -8.21 6.08 -15.31
N ASP A 108 -6.90 5.81 -15.32
CA ASP A 108 -6.37 4.69 -16.08
C ASP A 108 -6.96 3.37 -15.55
N PRO A 109 -7.31 2.41 -16.43
CA PRO A 109 -7.94 1.17 -15.99
C PRO A 109 -6.97 0.35 -15.15
N VAL A 110 -7.39 -0.01 -13.93
CA VAL A 110 -6.73 -1.01 -13.08
C VAL A 110 -7.66 -2.21 -13.00
N GLU A 111 -7.17 -3.36 -13.44
CA GLU A 111 -7.96 -4.59 -13.63
C GLU A 111 -7.75 -5.59 -12.49
N GLY A 112 -6.67 -5.45 -11.73
CA GLY A 112 -6.37 -6.29 -10.59
C GLY A 112 -5.28 -5.69 -9.71
N PHE A 113 -5.39 -5.89 -8.41
CA PHE A 113 -4.42 -5.41 -7.44
C PHE A 113 -4.24 -6.47 -6.34
N THR A 114 -3.00 -6.73 -5.94
CA THR A 114 -2.71 -7.56 -4.75
C THR A 114 -1.69 -6.88 -3.87
N ARG A 115 -1.78 -7.17 -2.57
CA ARG A 115 -0.87 -6.66 -1.54
C ARG A 115 -0.41 -7.83 -0.69
N ALA A 116 0.89 -7.98 -0.52
CA ALA A 116 1.49 -8.92 0.41
C ALA A 116 2.37 -8.15 1.38
N TYR A 117 2.16 -8.35 2.68
CA TYR A 117 2.98 -7.74 3.73
C TYR A 117 3.61 -8.83 4.60
N ASP A 118 4.89 -8.67 4.91
CA ASP A 118 5.65 -9.52 5.82
C ASP A 118 6.23 -8.68 6.95
N GLY A 119 5.68 -8.82 8.16
CA GLY A 119 6.16 -8.15 9.35
C GLY A 119 7.23 -8.94 10.10
N THR A 120 8.22 -8.24 10.65
CA THR A 120 9.16 -8.74 11.66
C THR A 120 9.15 -7.83 12.89
N ASP A 121 9.93 -8.17 13.91
CA ASP A 121 10.19 -7.23 15.00
C ASP A 121 10.97 -6.03 14.44
N GLY A 122 10.33 -4.86 14.48
CA GLY A 122 10.91 -3.61 14.02
C GLY A 122 10.88 -3.35 12.51
N SER A 123 10.45 -4.28 11.65
CA SER A 123 10.35 -4.01 10.20
C SER A 123 9.10 -4.58 9.54
N LEU A 124 8.72 -4.00 8.40
CA LEU A 124 7.60 -4.40 7.55
C LEU A 124 8.10 -4.37 6.11
N SER A 125 8.09 -5.50 5.42
CA SER A 125 8.29 -5.54 3.97
C SER A 125 6.95 -5.70 3.29
N TYR A 126 6.81 -5.18 2.08
CA TYR A 126 5.64 -5.47 1.26
C TYR A 126 5.97 -5.56 -0.22
N GLU A 127 5.09 -6.25 -0.93
CA GLU A 127 4.97 -6.24 -2.37
C GLU A 127 3.53 -5.85 -2.76
N CYS A 128 3.39 -5.02 -3.79
CA CYS A 128 2.13 -4.80 -4.49
C CYS A 128 2.26 -5.24 -5.94
N ALA A 129 1.30 -6.03 -6.43
CA ALA A 129 1.17 -6.35 -7.84
C ALA A 129 -0.04 -5.65 -8.45
N MET A 130 0.07 -5.25 -9.71
CA MET A 130 -0.98 -4.55 -10.43
C MET A 130 -1.14 -5.14 -11.83
N ALA A 131 -2.39 -5.34 -12.25
CA ALA A 131 -2.80 -5.55 -13.63
C ALA A 131 -3.46 -4.27 -14.14
N SER A 132 -2.98 -3.75 -15.27
CA SER A 132 -3.47 -2.51 -15.86
C SER A 132 -3.01 -2.42 -17.31
N SER A 133 -3.77 -1.70 -18.14
CA SER A 133 -3.37 -1.34 -19.50
C SER A 133 -3.03 -2.56 -20.37
N GLY A 134 -3.81 -3.64 -20.24
CA GLY A 134 -3.60 -4.89 -20.98
C GLY A 134 -2.44 -5.76 -20.48
N TYR A 135 -1.74 -5.37 -19.42
CA TYR A 135 -0.74 -6.22 -18.76
C TYR A 135 -1.37 -7.05 -17.65
N SER A 136 -1.04 -8.35 -17.62
CA SER A 136 -1.43 -9.26 -16.54
C SER A 136 -0.83 -8.85 -15.19
N LEU A 137 -1.43 -9.37 -14.11
CA LEU A 137 -1.03 -9.11 -12.74
C LEU A 137 0.46 -9.43 -12.54
N ARG A 138 1.21 -8.42 -12.13
CA ARG A 138 2.66 -8.53 -11.92
C ARG A 138 3.12 -7.52 -10.89
N ARG A 139 4.26 -7.83 -10.24
CA ARG A 139 4.89 -6.94 -9.26
C ARG A 139 5.03 -5.52 -9.81
N HIS A 140 4.47 -4.57 -9.07
CA HIS A 140 4.47 -3.16 -9.37
C HIS A 140 5.36 -2.38 -8.39
N LEU A 141 5.27 -2.66 -7.10
CA LEU A 141 6.05 -1.97 -6.05
C LEU A 141 6.56 -2.98 -5.02
N GLU A 142 7.72 -2.70 -4.44
CA GLU A 142 8.19 -3.34 -3.22
C GLU A 142 8.84 -2.32 -2.29
N ALA A 143 8.70 -2.51 -0.98
CA ALA A 143 9.37 -1.64 -0.02
C ALA A 143 9.69 -2.38 1.27
N ARG A 144 10.62 -1.80 2.04
CA ARG A 144 10.92 -2.21 3.41
C ARG A 144 10.90 -0.99 4.33
N LEU A 145 10.07 -1.07 5.36
CA LEU A 145 9.85 -0.05 6.38
C LEU A 145 10.38 -0.56 7.73
N ILE A 146 10.88 0.30 8.60
CA ILE A 146 11.54 -0.07 9.88
C ILE A 146 10.95 0.70 11.06
N ARG A 147 9.82 0.28 11.65
CA ARG A 147 9.11 0.94 12.77
C ARG A 147 9.87 2.08 13.51
N ALA A 148 9.23 3.25 13.59
CA ALA A 148 9.71 4.38 14.39
C ALA A 148 10.10 3.96 15.82
N GLY A 149 11.32 4.32 16.24
CA GLY A 149 11.67 4.32 17.67
C GLY A 149 10.94 5.43 18.43
N ASP A 150 10.68 5.18 19.71
CA ASP A 150 9.96 6.08 20.63
C ASP A 150 10.62 7.45 20.84
#